data_AF-A0A0F9DU87-F1
#
_entry.id   AF-A0A0F9DU87-F1
#
_cell.length_a   1.000
_cell.length_b   1.000
_cell.length_c   1.000
_cell.angle_alpha   90.00
_cell.angle_beta   90.00
_cell.angle_gamma   90.00
#
_symmetry.space_group_name_H-M   'P 1'
#
loop_
_entity.id
_entity.type
_entity.pdbx_description
1 polymer ?
#
loop_
_entity_poly.entity_id
_entity_poly.type
_entity_poly.pdbx_seq_one_letter_code
_entity_poly.pdbx_strand_id
1 'polypeptide(L)' 'MTEKCEICDSELQWRLIDSYHPIIDYLLCSNCLIRLVNNALPSKSWKKLIANGHSKHEFLLHGDFYDEEGEALQPI' A
#
# COMPACT_ATOMS: atom_id res chain seq x y z
N MET A 1 -9.17 3.85 20.54
CA MET A 1 -8.04 3.12 19.93
C MET A 1 -7.48 4.00 18.84
N THR A 2 -6.19 4.33 18.90
CA THR A 2 -5.54 5.06 17.81
C THR A 2 -5.32 4.09 16.66
N GLU A 3 -5.96 4.35 15.53
CA GLU A 3 -5.70 3.59 14.31
C GLU A 3 -4.24 3.80 13.88
N LYS A 4 -3.65 2.78 13.28
CA LYS A 4 -2.24 2.75 12.92
C LYS A 4 -2.08 2.56 11.42
N CYS A 5 -0.96 3.06 10.90
CA CYS A 5 -0.54 2.80 9.54
C CYS A 5 -0.35 1.29 9.31
N GLU A 6 -1.03 0.75 8.32
CA GLU A 6 -0.96 -0.67 7.92
C GLU A 6 0.45 -1.10 7.51
N ILE A 7 1.28 -0.17 7.02
CA ILE A 7 2.65 -0.48 6.61
C ILE A 7 3.65 -0.37 7.79
N CYS A 8 3.64 0.72 8.57
CA CYS A 8 4.73 1.00 9.51
C CYS A 8 4.31 1.09 10.97
N ASP A 9 3.04 0.86 11.29
CA ASP A 9 2.47 0.92 12.63
C ASP A 9 2.58 2.29 13.33
N SER A 10 2.98 3.33 12.59
CA SER A 10 2.95 4.72 13.05
C SER A 10 1.50 5.20 13.19
N GLU A 11 1.32 6.41 13.70
CA GLU A 11 0.01 7.07 13.74
C GLU A 11 -0.62 7.11 12.34
N LEU A 12 -1.89 6.71 12.25
CA LEU A 12 -2.70 6.84 11.05
C LEU A 12 -2.93 8.32 10.75
N GLN A 13 -2.81 8.70 9.49
CA GLN A 13 -3.07 10.08 9.05
C GLN A 13 -4.05 10.15 7.87
N TRP A 14 -4.07 9.11 7.03
CA TRP A 14 -4.82 9.09 5.79
C TRP A 14 -5.55 7.76 5.61
N ARG A 15 -6.79 7.86 5.13
CA ARG A 15 -7.56 6.76 4.57
C ARG A 15 -7.67 6.97 3.07
N LEU A 16 -6.96 6.18 2.28
CA LEU A 16 -7.03 6.23 0.83
C LEU A 16 -8.02 5.17 0.35
N ILE A 17 -9.07 5.57 -0.37
CA ILE A 17 -10.05 4.65 -0.94
C ILE A 17 -9.65 4.37 -2.39
N ASP A 18 -9.55 3.10 -2.76
CA ASP A 18 -9.32 2.70 -4.14
C ASP A 18 -10.54 3.14 -5.00
N SER A 19 -10.29 3.95 -6.02
CA SER A 19 -11.35 4.51 -6.87
C SER A 19 -12.02 3.45 -7.76
N TYR A 20 -11.32 2.36 -8.08
CA TYR A 20 -11.85 1.25 -8.86
C TYR A 20 -12.57 0.24 -7.98
N HIS A 21 -12.15 0.11 -6.72
CA HIS A 21 -12.76 -0.78 -5.73
C HIS A 21 -13.09 -0.03 -4.43
N PRO A 22 -14.24 0.67 -4.35
CA PRO A 22 -14.58 1.53 -3.21
C PRO A 22 -14.71 0.83 -1.85
N ILE A 23 -14.68 -0.51 -1.83
CA ILE A 23 -14.65 -1.34 -0.61
C ILE A 23 -13.24 -1.51 -0.05
N ILE A 24 -12.22 -1.13 -0.82
CA ILE A 24 -10.81 -1.27 -0.47
C ILE A 24 -10.31 0.10 0.00
N ASP A 25 -9.86 0.13 1.24
CA ASP A 25 -9.25 1.30 1.84
C ASP A 25 -7.88 0.97 2.43
N TYR A 26 -6.94 1.87 2.23
CA TYR A 26 -5.60 1.81 2.80
C TYR A 26 -5.50 2.81 3.95
N LEU A 27 -5.17 2.33 5.13
CA LEU A 27 -4.98 3.11 6.35
C LEU A 27 -3.49 3.41 6.53
N LEU A 28 -3.05 4.59 6.09
CA LEU A 28 -1.63 4.93 5.97
C LEU A 28 -1.23 6.22 6.69
N CYS A 29 0.03 6.29 7.12
CA CYS A 29 0.65 7.58 7.41
C CYS A 29 1.07 8.29 6.12
N SER A 30 1.36 9.58 6.19
CA SER A 30 1.68 10.41 5.01
C SER A 30 2.85 9.87 4.20
N ASN A 31 3.90 9.36 4.86
CA ASN A 31 5.08 8.82 4.17
C ASN A 31 4.75 7.53 3.39
N CYS A 32 3.98 6.62 4.00
CA CYS A 32 3.56 5.39 3.35
C CYS A 32 2.54 5.64 2.24
N LEU A 33 1.63 6.61 2.42
CA LEU A 33 0.72 7.06 1.38
C LEU A 33 1.47 7.53 0.14
N ILE A 34 2.45 8.45 0.31
CA ILE A 34 3.25 8.98 -0.80
C ILE A 34 3.95 7.86 -1.56
N ARG A 35 4.51 6.86 -0.85
CA ARG A 35 5.17 5.72 -1.51
C ARG A 35 4.18 4.85 -2.27
N LEU A 36 3.00 4.58 -1.71
CA LEU A 36 1.97 3.79 -2.38
C LEU A 36 1.49 4.45 -3.67
N VAL A 37 1.11 5.74 -3.62
CA VAL A 37 0.57 6.44 -4.81
C VAL A 37 1.60 6.71 -5.90
N ASN A 38 2.90 6.68 -5.57
CA ASN A 38 3.99 6.77 -6.53
C ASN A 38 4.56 5.40 -6.94
N ASN A 39 3.90 4.29 -6.59
CA ASN A 39 4.36 2.93 -6.87
C ASN A 39 5.79 2.63 -6.40
N ALA A 40 6.21 3.25 -5.29
CA ALA A 40 7.57 3.22 -4.75
C ALA A 40 7.64 2.49 -3.40
N LEU A 41 6.73 1.53 -3.17
CA LEU A 41 6.79 0.71 -1.97
C LEU A 41 7.96 -0.28 -2.05
N PRO A 42 8.82 -0.35 -1.00
CA PRO A 42 9.75 -1.46 -0.87
C PRO A 42 9.00 -2.79 -0.70
N SER A 43 9.60 -3.92 -1.09
CA SER A 43 8.99 -5.25 -0.93
C SER A 43 8.47 -5.54 0.47
N LYS A 44 9.20 -5.12 1.52
CA LYS A 44 8.74 -5.26 2.91
C LYS A 44 7.40 -4.55 3.17
N SER A 45 7.20 -3.37 2.61
CA SER A 45 5.98 -2.59 2.77
C SER A 45 4.83 -3.18 1.96
N TRP A 46 5.11 -3.60 0.72
CA TRP A 46 4.13 -4.28 -0.14
C TRP A 46 3.63 -5.58 0.51
N LYS A 47 4.55 -6.45 0.96
CA LYS A 47 4.22 -7.70 1.65
C LYS A 47 3.37 -7.47 2.90
N LYS A 48 3.59 -6.37 3.60
CA LYS A 48 2.83 -6.04 4.80
C LYS A 48 1.39 -5.61 4.48
N LEU A 49 1.17 -4.91 3.38
CA LEU A 49 -0.19 -4.64 2.89
C LEU A 49 -0.91 -5.96 2.53
N ILE A 50 -0.25 -6.86 1.81
CA ILE A 50 -0.83 -8.18 1.50
C ILE A 50 -1.19 -8.95 2.79
N ALA A 51 -0.31 -8.91 3.80
CA ALA A 51 -0.57 -9.54 5.09
C ALA A 51 -1.76 -8.92 5.86
N ASN A 52 -2.10 -7.66 5.59
CA ASN A 52 -3.26 -6.97 6.18
C ASN A 52 -4.56 -7.18 5.39
N GLY A 53 -4.55 -8.07 4.38
CA GLY A 53 -5.75 -8.45 3.64
C GLY A 53 -5.88 -7.79 2.27
N HIS A 54 -4.89 -6.99 1.85
CA HIS A 54 -4.84 -6.46 0.51
C HIS A 54 -4.41 -7.53 -0.51
N SER A 55 -4.73 -7.28 -1.78
CA SER A 55 -4.43 -8.17 -2.89
C SER A 55 -3.55 -7.50 -3.94
N LYS A 56 -2.68 -8.30 -4.58
CA LYS A 56 -1.89 -7.90 -5.76
C LYS A 56 -2.73 -7.60 -7.00
N HIS A 57 -4.05 -7.72 -6.90
CA HIS A 57 -5.00 -7.38 -7.95
C HIS A 57 -5.64 -5.99 -7.73
N GLU A 58 -5.33 -5.32 -6.62
CA GLU A 58 -5.78 -3.96 -6.35
C GLU A 58 -5.03 -2.96 -7.21
N PHE A 59 -5.66 -1.84 -7.55
CA PHE A 59 -5.13 -0.92 -8.56
C PHE A 59 -3.73 -0.41 -8.18
N LEU A 60 -3.53 -0.04 -6.90
CA LEU A 60 -2.27 0.50 -6.40
C LEU A 60 -1.22 -0.56 -6.03
N LEU A 61 -1.60 -1.84 -6.01
CA LEU A 61 -0.71 -2.97 -5.69
C LEU A 61 -0.56 -3.95 -6.85
N HIS A 62 -1.04 -3.56 -8.05
CA HIS A 62 -1.12 -4.45 -9.19
C HIS A 62 0.25 -5.05 -9.53
N GLY A 63 0.27 -6.32 -9.95
CA GLY A 63 1.49 -7.05 -10.33
C GLY A 63 2.25 -6.45 -11.52
N ASP A 64 1.69 -5.46 -12.21
CA ASP A 64 2.42 -4.71 -13.24
C ASP A 64 3.34 -3.64 -12.63
N PHE A 65 3.09 -3.24 -11.38
CA PHE A 65 3.92 -2.28 -10.64
C PHE A 65 4.94 -2.97 -9.73
N TYR A 66 4.68 -4.21 -9.34
CA TYR A 66 5.51 -4.99 -8.43
C TYR A 66 5.68 -6.42 -8.94
N ASP A 67 6.89 -6.96 -8.85
CA ASP A 67 7.14 -8.37 -9.21
C ASP A 67 6.53 -9.35 -8.18
N GLU A 68 6.72 -10.65 -8.42
CA GLU A 68 6.21 -11.70 -7.52
C GLU A 68 6.84 -11.65 -6.12
N GLU A 69 7.99 -10.99 -5.97
CA GLU A 69 8.65 -10.77 -4.69
C GLU A 69 8.21 -9.46 -4.02
N GLY A 70 7.40 -8.64 -4.69
CA GLY A 70 6.91 -7.34 -4.23
C GLY A 70 7.90 -6.19 -4.47
N GLU A 71 8.93 -6.39 -5.28
CA GLU A 71 9.86 -5.32 -5.65
C GLU A 71 9.23 -4.43 -6.72
N ALA A 72 9.32 -3.11 -6.53
CA ALA A 72 8.79 -2.15 -7.49
C ALA A 72 9.51 -2.27 -8.84
N LEU A 73 8.74 -2.47 -9.91
CA LEU A 73 9.24 -2.56 -11.27
C LEU A 73 9.49 -1.19 -11.91
N GLN A 74 9.01 -0.12 -11.28
CA GLN A 74 9.17 1.26 -11.76
C GLN A 74 10.47 1.89 -11.22
N PRO A 75 11.22 2.65 -12.03
CA PRO A 75 12.36 3.41 -11.54
C PRO A 75 11.90 4.49 -10.56
N ILE A 76 12.59 4.58 -9.42
CA ILE A 76 12.34 5.54 -8.32
C ILE A 76 12.95 6.90 -8.65
#